data_AF-A0A373LSR9-F1
#
_entry.id   AF-A0A373LSR9-F1
#
_cell.length_a   1.000
_cell.length_b   1.000
_cell.length_c   1.000
_cell.angle_alpha   90.00
_cell.angle_beta   90.00
_cell.angle_gamma   90.00
#
_symmetry.space_group_name_H-M   'P 1'
#
loop_
_entity.id
_entity.type
_entity.pdbx_description
1 polymer ?
#
loop_
_entity_poly.entity_id
_entity_poly.type
_entity_poly.pdbx_seq_one_letter_code
_entity_poly.pdbx_strand_id
1 'polypeptide(L)'
;MEKLIWETAEEIDMKLAGRIRGIRKRRSISQKKLSEMSGVSYGSIKRFETTGQISLLSLTKLAFALNEVDEIRNLFTDVPYRSIQEVINEGK
;
A
#
# COMPACT_ATOMS: atom_id res chain seq x y z
N MET A 1 -18.19 7.73 18.76
CA MET A 1 -17.63 8.99 18.20
C MET A 1 -17.21 8.64 16.79
N GLU A 2 -17.82 9.24 15.76
CA GLU A 2 -17.40 8.98 14.38
C GLU A 2 -15.92 9.31 14.22
N LYS A 3 -15.17 8.38 13.64
CA LYS A 3 -13.75 8.56 13.38
C LYS A 3 -13.63 9.53 12.21
N LEU A 4 -13.53 10.82 12.51
CA LEU A 4 -13.27 11.86 11.52
C LEU A 4 -11.93 11.54 10.84
N ILE A 5 -11.99 11.28 9.54
CA ILE A 5 -10.81 11.12 8.69
C ILE A 5 -10.39 12.53 8.29
N TRP A 6 -9.27 12.99 8.85
CA TRP A 6 -8.73 14.33 8.59
C TRP A 6 -7.71 14.36 7.45
N GLU A 7 -7.38 13.20 6.89
CA GLU A 7 -6.39 13.05 5.83
C GLU A 7 -7.06 12.94 4.45
N THR A 8 -6.46 13.55 3.43
CA THR A 8 -6.89 13.32 2.04
C THR A 8 -6.41 11.96 1.54
N ALA A 9 -7.00 11.48 0.45
CA ALA A 9 -6.55 10.24 -0.21
C ALA A 9 -5.06 10.33 -0.61
N GLU A 10 -4.63 11.48 -1.12
CA GLU A 10 -3.25 11.74 -1.52
C GLU A 10 -2.29 11.71 -0.32
N GLU A 11 -2.70 12.22 0.84
CA GLU A 11 -1.88 12.16 2.06
C GLU A 11 -1.72 10.71 2.55
N ILE A 12 -2.78 9.92 2.50
CA ILE A 12 -2.76 8.49 2.85
C ILE A 12 -1.82 7.73 1.89
N ASP A 13 -1.95 7.96 0.59
CA ASP A 13 -1.12 7.35 -0.45
C ASP A 13 0.35 7.76 -0.30
N MET A 14 0.61 9.02 0.02
CA MET A 14 1.97 9.51 0.29
C MET A 14 2.58 8.83 1.51
N LYS A 15 1.82 8.65 2.58
CA LYS A 15 2.28 7.92 3.78
C LYS A 15 2.58 6.45 3.45
N LEU A 16 1.76 5.81 2.62
CA LEU A 16 2.03 4.45 2.13
C LEU A 16 3.33 4.39 1.31
N ALA A 17 3.53 5.32 0.39
CA ALA A 17 4.77 5.44 -0.36
C ALA A 17 5.99 5.68 0.53
N GLY A 18 5.84 6.52 1.56
CA GLY A 18 6.86 6.74 2.59
C GLY A 18 7.27 5.46 3.31
N ARG A 19 6.29 4.63 3.71
CA ARG A 19 6.55 3.33 4.35
C ARG A 19 7.33 2.38 3.44
N ILE A 20 6.90 2.21 2.19
CA ILE A 20 7.58 1.34 1.21
C ILE A 20 8.99 1.86 0.89
N ARG A 21 9.15 3.17 0.72
CA ARG A 21 10.47 3.81 0.55
C ARG A 21 11.37 3.56 1.75
N GLY A 22 10.83 3.62 2.97
CA GLY A 22 11.53 3.32 4.21
C GLY A 22 12.03 1.87 4.25
N ILE A 23 11.17 0.90 3.91
CA ILE A 23 11.51 -0.52 3.77
C ILE A 23 12.65 -0.70 2.77
N ARG A 24 12.53 -0.10 1.58
CA ARG A 24 13.55 -0.19 0.54
C ARG A 24 14.90 0.36 1.02
N LYS A 25 14.91 1.56 1.62
CA LYS A 25 16.14 2.22 2.10
C LYS A 25 16.82 1.47 3.23
N ARG A 26 16.07 0.99 4.24
CA ARG A 26 16.67 0.24 5.39
C ARG A 26 17.31 -1.09 4.98
N ARG A 27 16.90 -1.62 3.83
CA ARG A 27 17.49 -2.82 3.20
C ARG A 27 18.57 -2.51 2.16
N SER A 28 19.00 -1.25 2.06
CA SER A 28 20.02 -0.78 1.10
C SER A 28 19.69 -1.06 -0.38
N ILE A 29 18.39 -1.11 -0.72
CA ILE A 29 17.93 -1.33 -2.09
C ILE A 29 17.80 0.03 -2.78
N SER A 30 18.41 0.23 -3.95
CA SER A 30 18.19 1.45 -4.74
C SER A 30 16.85 1.38 -5.50
N GLN A 31 16.32 2.52 -5.95
CA GLN A 31 15.12 2.52 -6.81
C GLN A 31 15.34 1.69 -8.09
N LYS A 32 16.55 1.78 -8.68
CA LYS A 32 16.92 0.97 -9.84
C LYS A 32 16.95 -0.52 -9.52
N LYS A 33 17.53 -0.90 -8.36
CA LYS A 33 17.54 -2.30 -7.93
C LYS A 33 16.13 -2.83 -7.65
N LEU A 34 15.27 -2.03 -7.02
CA LEU A 34 13.87 -2.42 -6.81
C LEU A 34 13.12 -2.56 -8.14
N SER A 35 13.43 -1.73 -9.14
CA SER A 35 12.89 -1.85 -10.50
C SER A 35 13.24 -3.21 -11.11
N GLU A 36 14.51 -3.61 -11.04
CA GLU A 36 14.98 -4.91 -11.52
C GLU A 36 14.31 -6.08 -10.77
N MET A 37 14.21 -6.00 -9.43
CA MET A 37 13.65 -7.06 -8.60
C MET A 37 12.13 -7.25 -8.80
N SER A 38 11.39 -6.17 -9.04
CA SER A 38 9.93 -6.17 -9.11
C SER A 38 9.37 -6.24 -10.54
N GLY A 39 10.20 -5.97 -11.55
CA GLY A 39 9.74 -5.77 -12.93
C GLY A 39 8.88 -4.51 -13.12
N VAL A 40 8.81 -3.62 -12.13
CA VAL A 40 8.14 -2.31 -12.24
C VAL A 40 9.15 -1.30 -12.78
N SER A 41 8.75 -0.43 -13.69
CA SER A 41 9.67 0.55 -14.28
C SER A 41 10.23 1.54 -13.25
N TYR A 42 11.51 1.91 -13.40
CA TYR A 42 12.17 2.90 -12.54
C TYR A 42 11.38 4.21 -12.42
N GLY A 43 10.84 4.70 -13.54
CA GLY A 43 10.01 5.92 -13.55
C GLY A 43 8.74 5.79 -12.70
N SER A 44 8.14 4.59 -12.65
CA SER A 44 6.97 4.34 -11.81
C SER A 44 7.32 4.29 -10.33
N ILE A 45 8.44 3.66 -9.97
CA ILE A 45 8.93 3.67 -8.59
C ILE A 45 9.29 5.09 -8.15
N LYS A 46 9.97 5.85 -9.00
CA LYS A 46 10.32 7.25 -8.71
C LYS A 46 9.09 8.11 -8.50
N ARG A 47 8.09 8.00 -9.39
CA ARG A 47 6.81 8.71 -9.26
C ARG A 47 6.11 8.31 -7.97
N PHE A 48 5.94 7.02 -7.72
CA PHE A 48 5.32 6.50 -6.50
C PHE A 48 5.95 7.08 -5.22
N GLU A 49 7.28 7.00 -5.10
CA GLU A 49 7.99 7.51 -3.93
C GLU A 49 7.99 9.04 -3.79
N THR A 50 7.56 9.76 -4.82
CA THR A 50 7.51 11.23 -4.85
C THR A 50 6.09 11.76 -4.71
N THR A 51 5.09 11.04 -5.23
CA THR A 51 3.70 11.53 -5.37
C THR A 51 2.68 10.63 -4.68
N GLY A 52 3.05 9.45 -4.18
CA GLY A 52 2.10 8.44 -3.68
C GLY A 52 1.44 7.61 -4.79
N GLN A 53 1.53 8.05 -6.04
CA GLN A 53 0.73 7.47 -7.13
C GLN A 53 1.41 6.26 -7.80
N ILE A 54 0.69 5.15 -7.82
CA ILE A 54 1.10 3.90 -8.48
C ILE A 54 -0.14 3.07 -8.85
N SER A 55 -0.04 2.17 -9.82
CA SER A 55 -1.11 1.17 -10.02
C SER A 55 -1.08 0.13 -8.90
N LEU A 56 -2.25 -0.40 -8.52
CA LEU A 56 -2.36 -1.45 -7.50
C LEU A 56 -1.48 -2.67 -7.83
N LEU A 57 -1.48 -3.13 -9.09
CA LEU A 57 -0.63 -4.25 -9.51
C LEU A 57 0.85 -3.97 -9.28
N SER A 58 1.32 -2.75 -9.57
CA SER A 58 2.72 -2.40 -9.36
C SER A 58 3.04 -2.31 -7.87
N LEU A 59 2.14 -1.78 -7.04
CA LEU A 59 2.28 -1.80 -5.58
C LEU A 59 2.45 -3.23 -5.05
N THR A 60 1.60 -4.17 -5.48
CA THR A 60 1.71 -5.58 -5.13
C THR A 60 3.04 -6.19 -5.55
N LYS A 61 3.54 -5.88 -6.76
CA LYS A 61 4.86 -6.31 -7.22
C LYS A 61 6.01 -5.75 -6.36
N LEU A 62 5.91 -4.49 -5.92
CA LEU A 62 6.89 -3.92 -4.98
C LEU A 62 6.85 -4.66 -3.63
N ALA A 63 5.66 -4.96 -3.12
CA ALA A 63 5.49 -5.72 -1.87
C ALA A 63 6.10 -7.13 -1.97
N PHE A 64 5.87 -7.84 -3.09
CA PHE A 64 6.53 -9.12 -3.37
C PHE A 64 8.05 -8.99 -3.42
N ALA A 65 8.58 -8.04 -4.18
CA ALA A 65 10.02 -7.83 -4.31
C ALA A 65 10.69 -7.45 -2.97
N LEU A 66 9.95 -6.82 -2.07
CA LEU A 66 10.39 -6.49 -0.72
C LEU A 66 10.05 -7.59 0.30
N ASN A 67 9.47 -8.73 -0.09
CA ASN A 67 9.04 -9.78 0.83
C ASN A 67 8.11 -9.26 1.96
N GLU A 68 7.18 -8.37 1.59
CA GLU A 68 6.16 -7.77 2.46
C GLU A 68 4.76 -7.97 1.85
N VAL A 69 4.53 -9.06 1.10
CA VAL A 69 3.26 -9.31 0.41
C VAL A 69 2.09 -9.51 1.39
N ASP A 70 2.37 -9.99 2.59
CA ASP A 70 1.37 -10.17 3.65
C ASP A 70 0.66 -8.85 4.01
N GLU A 71 1.37 -7.72 3.95
CA GLU A 71 0.77 -6.39 4.17
C GLU A 71 -0.35 -6.10 3.16
N ILE A 72 -0.19 -6.52 1.90
CA ILE A 72 -1.23 -6.38 0.86
C ILE A 72 -2.33 -7.43 1.05
N ARG A 73 -1.96 -8.66 1.38
CA ARG A 73 -2.90 -9.78 1.59
C ARG A 73 -3.88 -9.50 2.73
N ASN A 74 -3.41 -8.82 3.77
CA ASN A 74 -4.18 -8.53 4.98
C ASN A 74 -4.91 -7.17 4.91
N LEU A 75 -4.85 -6.46 3.78
CA LEU A 75 -5.65 -5.25 3.62
C LEU A 75 -7.14 -5.58 3.71
N PHE A 76 -7.84 -4.88 4.60
CA PHE A 76 -9.28 -5.00 4.83
C PHE A 76 -9.76 -6.37 5.35
N THR A 77 -8.90 -7.19 5.95
CA THR A 77 -9.33 -8.49 6.52
C THR A 77 -9.93 -8.39 7.92
N ASP A 78 -9.76 -7.26 8.61
CA ASP A 78 -10.27 -7.03 9.97
C ASP A 78 -11.03 -5.70 10.03
N VAL A 79 -12.09 -5.60 9.23
CA VAL A 79 -12.99 -4.43 9.22
C VAL A 79 -14.17 -4.73 10.15
N PRO A 80 -14.34 -4.00 11.26
CA PRO A 80 -15.43 -4.27 12.20
C PRO A 80 -16.78 -3.88 11.58
N TYR A 81 -17.81 -4.67 11.88
CA TYR A 81 -19.18 -4.32 11.55
C TYR A 81 -19.59 -3.01 12.24
N ARG A 82 -20.22 -2.12 11.49
CA ARG A 82 -20.72 -0.83 11.97
C ARG A 82 -22.12 -0.95 12.58
N SER A 83 -22.86 -2.00 12.21
CA SER A 83 -24.22 -2.22 12.69
C SER A 83 -24.62 -3.70 12.62
N ILE A 84 -25.65 -4.06 13.39
CA ILE A 84 -26.28 -5.38 13.29
C ILE A 84 -26.83 -5.65 11.89
N GLN A 85 -27.23 -4.61 11.15
CA GLN A 85 -27.73 -4.76 9.79
C GLN A 85 -26.63 -5.25 8.83
N GLU A 86 -25.37 -4.88 9.03
CA GLU A 86 -24.26 -5.40 8.22
C GLU A 86 -24.07 -6.91 8.45
N VAL A 87 -24.17 -7.37 9.70
CA VAL A 87 -24.12 -8.80 10.05
C VAL A 87 -25.27 -9.57 9.39
N ILE A 88 -26.49 -9.02 9.46
CA ILE A 88 -27.67 -9.62 8.82
C ILE A 88 -27.50 -9.69 7.29
N ASN A 89 -26.85 -8.71 6.67
CA ASN A 89 -26.64 -8.67 5.23
C ASN A 89 -25.58 -9.66 4.74
N GLU A 90 -24.53 -9.91 5.53
CA GLU A 90 -23.47 -10.88 5.18
C GLU A 90 -23.97 -12.32 5.19
N GLY A 91 -24.91 -12.67 6.08
CA GLY A 91 -25.50 -14.01 6.16
C GLY A 91 -26.51 -14.35 5.05
N LYS A 92 -26.70 -13.49 4.05
CA LYS A 92 -27.58 -13.70 2.88
C LYS A 92 -26.79 -14.11 1.66
#